data_AF-A0A356IGJ9-F1
#
_entry.id   AF-A0A356IGJ9-F1
#
_cell.length_a   1.000
_cell.length_b   1.000
_cell.length_c   1.000
_cell.angle_alpha   90.00
_cell.angle_beta   90.00
_cell.angle_gamma   90.00
#
_symmetry.space_group_name_H-M   'P 1'
#
loop_
_entity.id
_entity.type
_entity.pdbx_description
1 polymer ?
#
loop_
_entity_poly.entity_id
_entity_poly.type
_entity_poly.pdbx_seq_one_letter_code
_entity_poly.pdbx_strand_id
1 'polypeptide(L)' 'MKVMSIFGTRPEMIKMWGTLKKLDEFNFDHVMVHTGQNFTPELKDFFFQDLQLRKPDYELGIDTSSYG' A
#
# COMPACT_ATOMS: atom_id res chain seq x y z
N MET A 1 -4.83 4.08 19.02
CA MET A 1 -4.25 2.74 18.78
C MET A 1 -3.38 2.83 17.53
N LYS A 2 -2.22 2.16 17.51
CA LYS A 2 -1.32 2.17 16.34
C LYS A 2 -1.57 0.93 15.49
N VAL A 3 -1.78 1.11 14.19
CA VAL A 3 -2.09 0.04 13.23
C VAL A 3 -1.10 0.12 12.08
N MET A 4 -0.45 -1.00 11.74
CA MET A 4 0.41 -1.09 10.57
C MET A 4 -0.25 -1.97 9.52
N SER A 5 -0.38 -1.46 8.29
CA SER A 5 -0.85 -2.22 7.13
C SER A 5 0.30 -2.42 6.15
N ILE A 6 0.61 -3.68 5.87
CA ILE A 6 1.66 -4.09 4.91
C ILE A 6 0.98 -4.71 3.70
N PHE A 7 1.32 -4.25 2.50
CA PHE A 7 0.83 -4.80 1.25
C PHE A 7 1.86 -4.62 0.14
N GLY A 8 1.75 -5.47 -0.88
CA GLY A 8 2.73 -5.50 -1.96
C GLY A 8 2.15 -5.81 -3.32
N THR A 9 0.90 -6.28 -3.39
CA THR A 9 0.30 -6.77 -4.62
C THR A 9 -0.94 -5.97 -5.00
N ARG A 10 -1.25 -5.97 -6.30
CA ARG A 10 -2.45 -5.32 -6.82
C ARG A 10 -3.76 -5.84 -6.18
N PRO A 11 -3.97 -7.16 -6.04
CA PRO A 11 -5.17 -7.67 -5.37
C PRO A 11 -5.31 -7.22 -3.91
N GLU A 12 -4.21 -7.10 -3.16
CA GLU A 12 -4.24 -6.58 -1.79
C GLU A 12 -4.68 -5.12 -1.78
N MET A 13 -4.10 -4.28 -2.63
CA MET A 13 -4.44 -2.85 -2.70
C MET A 13 -5.92 -2.65 -3.08
N ILE A 14 -6.43 -3.40 -4.06
CA ILE A 14 -7.85 -3.37 -4.45
C ILE A 14 -8.77 -3.86 -3.32
N LYS A 15 -8.39 -4.89 -2.56
CA LYS A 15 -9.24 -5.43 -1.49
C LYS A 15 -9.22 -4.57 -0.23
N MET A 16 -8.08 -3.96 0.08
CA MET A 16 -7.88 -3.24 1.33
C MET A 16 -8.15 -1.75 1.24
N TRP A 17 -8.32 -1.17 0.04
CA TRP A 17 -8.46 0.28 -0.16
C TRP A 17 -9.44 0.94 0.83
N GLY A 18 -10.62 0.34 1.03
CA GLY A 18 -11.64 0.87 1.93
C GLY A 18 -11.21 0.81 3.39
N THR A 19 -10.52 -0.25 3.80
CA THR A 19 -9.94 -0.39 5.14
C THR A 19 -8.85 0.64 5.38
N LEU A 20 -7.92 0.80 4.42
CA LEU A 20 -6.83 1.78 4.51
C LEU A 20 -7.39 3.20 4.67
N LYS A 21 -8.38 3.56 3.84
CA LYS A 21 -9.03 4.87 3.89
C LYS A 21 -9.74 5.10 5.23
N LYS A 22 -10.44 4.09 5.75
CA LYS A 22 -11.11 4.19 7.06
C LYS A 22 -10.12 4.31 8.22
N LEU A 23 -8.99 3.60 8.16
CA LEU A 23 -7.93 3.73 9.17
C LEU A 23 -7.34 5.15 9.18
N ASP A 24 -7.16 5.77 8.01
CA ASP A 24 -6.71 7.15 7.89
C ASP A 24 -7.78 8.19 8.32
N GLU A 25 -9.07 7.92 8.08
CA GLU A 25 -10.18 8.82 8.45
C GLU A 25 -10.50 8.82 9.95
N PHE A 26 -10.21 7.72 10.66
CA PHE A 26 -10.51 7.56 12.09
C PHE A 26 -9.29 7.86 12.97
N ASN A 27 -9.47 7.81 14.28
CA ASN A 27 -8.43 8.13 15.27
C ASN A 27 -7.42 6.99 15.48
N PHE A 28 -6.84 6.49 14.39
CA PHE A 28 -5.73 5.53 14.40
C PHE A 28 -4.43 6.21 14.00
N ASP A 29 -3.34 5.83 14.67
CA ASP A 29 -1.99 6.09 14.17
C ASP A 29 -1.69 5.01 13.13
N HIS A 30 -2.10 5.26 11.89
CA HIS A 30 -2.01 4.31 10.80
C HIS A 30 -0.68 4.45 10.06
N VAL A 31 0.09 3.36 10.02
CA VAL A 31 1.35 3.24 9.28
C VAL A 31 1.14 2.33 8.08
N MET A 32 1.33 2.88 6.89
CA MET A 32 1.14 2.22 5.61
C MET A 32 2.49 1.82 5.02
N VAL A 33 2.71 0.53 4.78
CA VAL A 33 3.97 -0.01 4.25
C VAL A 33 3.70 -0.72 2.93
N HIS A 34 4.35 -0.27 1.87
CA HIS A 34 4.34 -0.94 0.57
C HIS A 34 5.61 -1.79 0.42
N THR A 35 5.49 -3.06 0.02
CA THR A 35 6.68 -3.93 -0.11
C THR A 35 7.54 -3.59 -1.33
N GLY A 36 6.98 -2.92 -2.33
CA GLY A 36 7.70 -2.58 -3.56
C GLY A 36 7.95 -3.76 -4.50
N GLN A 37 7.26 -4.89 -4.28
CA GLN A 37 7.41 -6.10 -5.09
C GLN A 37 6.61 -5.95 -6.39
N ASN A 38 7.30 -6.00 -7.55
CA ASN A 38 6.70 -6.08 -8.89
C ASN A 38 5.58 -5.06 -9.22
N PHE A 39 5.97 -3.80 -9.43
CA PHE A 39 5.13 -2.80 -10.08
C PHE A 39 5.94 -1.96 -11.06
N THR A 40 5.40 -1.74 -12.27
CA THR A 40 5.88 -0.61 -13.06
C THR A 40 5.35 0.69 -12.43
N PRO A 41 6.15 1.77 -12.43
CA PRO A 41 5.78 3.04 -11.82
C PRO A 41 4.41 3.56 -12.27
N GLU A 42 4.05 3.37 -13.55
CA GLU A 42 2.80 3.89 -14.10
C GLU A 42 1.55 3.26 -13.46
N LEU A 43 1.62 1.96 -13.15
CA LEU A 43 0.49 1.22 -12.57
C LEU A 43 0.29 1.55 -11.09
N LYS A 44 1.37 1.82 -10.36
CA LYS A 44 1.33 2.24 -8.97
C LYS A 44 0.60 3.58 -8.84
N ASP A 45 1.00 4.55 -9.65
CA ASP A 45 0.47 5.92 -9.60
C ASP A 45 -1.02 5.97 -9.93
N PHE A 46 -1.48 5.15 -10.88
CA PHE A 46 -2.90 5.01 -11.22
C PHE A 46 -3.75 4.61 -9.99
N PHE A 47 -3.33 3.61 -9.22
CA PHE A 47 -4.12 3.14 -8.08
C PHE A 47 -4.18 4.15 -6.93
N PHE A 48 -3.08 4.84 -6.63
CA PHE A 48 -3.11 5.86 -5.57
C PHE A 48 -3.98 7.07 -5.96
N GLN A 49 -3.92 7.48 -7.24
CA GLN A 49 -4.77 8.57 -7.75
C GLN A 49 -6.25 8.17 -7.80
N ASP A 50 -6.59 7.04 -8.43
CA ASP A 50 -7.97 6.64 -8.64
C ASP A 50 -8.67 6.17 -7.36
N LEU A 51 -7.96 5.46 -6.48
CA LEU A 51 -8.51 5.05 -5.18
C LEU A 51 -8.44 6.16 -4.12
N GLN A 52 -7.88 7.33 -4.47
CA GLN A 52 -7.65 8.46 -3.56
C GLN A 52 -6.94 8.05 -2.27
N LEU A 53 -5.94 7.17 -2.40
CA LEU A 53 -5.10 6.75 -1.28
C LEU A 53 -3.90 7.68 -1.17
N ARG A 54 -3.51 7.99 0.07
CA ARG A 54 -2.24 8.68 0.33
C ARG A 54 -1.05 7.79 -0.04
N LYS A 55 0.12 8.40 -0.19
CA LYS A 55 1.37 7.65 -0.34
C LYS A 55 1.66 6.83 0.93
N PRO A 56 2.27 5.63 0.79
CA PRO A 56 2.70 4.84 1.93
C PRO A 56 3.79 5.58 2.72
N ASP A 57 3.85 5.32 4.03
CA ASP A 57 4.87 5.88 4.94
C ASP A 57 6.23 5.23 4.71
N TYR A 58 6.24 3.96 4.29
CA TYR A 58 7.44 3.20 3.99
C TYR A 58 7.28 2.43 2.69
N GLU A 59 8.37 2.35 1.92
CA GLU A 59 8.48 1.50 0.75
C GLU A 59 9.73 0.64 0.87
N LEU A 60 9.57 -0.68 0.87
CA LEU A 60 10.65 -1.62 1.22
C LEU A 60 11.56 -2.00 0.04
N GLY A 61 11.10 -1.78 -1.20
CA GLY A 61 11.89 -2.08 -2.40
C GLY A 61 12.34 -3.54 -2.49
N ILE A 62 11.50 -4.49 -2.05
CA ILE A 62 11.88 -5.89 -1.99
C ILE A 62 12.05 -6.43 -3.41
N ASP A 63 13.27 -6.89 -3.70
CA ASP A 63 13.57 -7.63 -4.92
C ASP A 63 13.11 -9.09 -4.77
N THR A 64 12.23 -9.53 -5.66
CA THR A 64 11.75 -10.91 -5.72
C THR A 64 12.49 -11.73 -6.78
N SER A 65 13.50 -11.18 -7.46
CA SER A 65 14.25 -11.85 -8.53
C SER A 65 14.95 -13.13 -8.06
N SER A 66 15.37 -13.16 -6.79
CA SER A 66 15.99 -14.33 -6.15
C SER A 66 14.98 -15.32 -5.55
N TYR A 67 13.68 -15.01 -5.65
CA TYR A 67 12.61 -15.83 -5.09
C TYR A 67 11.97 -16.65 -6.21
N GLY A 68 12.57 -17.82 -6.49
CA GLY A 68 12.17 -18.77 -7.53
C GLY A 68 12.92 -20.08 -7.39
#